data_AF-A0A8T5Y630-F1
#
_entry.id   AF-A0A8T5Y630-F1
#
_cell.length_a   1.000
_cell.length_b   1.000
_cell.length_c   1.000
_cell.angle_alpha   90.00
_cell.angle_beta   90.00
_cell.angle_gamma   90.00
#
_symmetry.space_group_name_H-M   'P 1'
#
loop_
_entity.id
_entity.type
_entity.pdbx_description
1 polymer ?
#
loop_
_entity_poly.entity_id
_entity_poly.type
_entity_poly.pdbx_seq_one_letter_code
_entity_poly.pdbx_strand_id
1 'polypeptide(L)'
;TDLLILDEVGYVPTSKRASELLFTVISNCYERQSIIVTSNLELGRWNEVFGDDRLTAALIDRVIHHAHILVFKGESYRYKQALKRKQEN
;
A
#
# COMPACT_ATOMS: atom_id res chain seq x y z
N THR A 1 17.28 2.85 -10.03
CA THR A 1 15.96 3.44 -10.30
C THR A 1 15.64 4.37 -9.18
N ASP A 2 15.22 5.60 -9.44
CA ASP A 2 15.11 6.63 -8.38
C ASP A 2 13.77 6.58 -7.64
N LEU A 3 12.81 5.77 -8.12
CA LEU A 3 11.46 5.61 -7.58
C LEU A 3 10.99 4.16 -7.70
N LEU A 4 10.41 3.63 -6.62
CA LEU A 4 9.67 2.36 -6.59
C LEU A 4 8.18 2.64 -6.35
N ILE A 5 7.28 2.00 -7.09
CA ILE A 5 5.84 2.09 -6.87
C ILE A 5 5.32 0.71 -6.46
N LEU A 6 4.70 0.65 -5.29
CA LEU A 6 4.01 -0.52 -4.77
C LEU A 6 2.51 -0.25 -4.82
N ASP A 7 1.83 -0.87 -5.78
CA ASP A 7 0.39 -0.69 -6.00
C ASP A 7 -0.41 -1.78 -5.26
N GLU A 8 -1.58 -1.41 -4.75
CA GLU A 8 -2.56 -2.29 -4.09
C GLU A 8 -2.02 -3.11 -2.91
N VAL A 9 -1.11 -2.53 -2.11
CA VAL A 9 -0.60 -3.18 -0.90
C VAL A 9 -1.77 -3.45 0.06
N GLY A 10 -1.97 -4.71 0.39
CA GLY A 10 -2.99 -5.17 1.33
C GLY A 10 -4.31 -5.62 0.75
N TYR A 11 -4.41 -5.77 -0.58
CA TYR A 11 -5.59 -6.40 -1.18
C TYR A 11 -5.67 -7.91 -0.90
N VAL A 12 -4.52 -8.60 -0.86
CA VAL A 12 -4.45 -10.05 -0.62
C VAL A 12 -3.47 -10.34 0.53
N PRO A 13 -3.83 -11.21 1.49
CA PRO A 13 -2.88 -11.68 2.50
C PRO A 13 -1.63 -12.25 1.84
N THR A 14 -0.46 -11.83 2.29
CA THR A 14 0.80 -12.33 1.73
C THR A 14 1.26 -13.56 2.49
N SER A 15 1.90 -14.50 1.80
CA SER A 15 2.62 -15.57 2.51
C SER A 15 3.75 -14.97 3.33
N LYS A 16 4.12 -15.58 4.47
CA LYS A 16 5.22 -15.12 5.33
C LYS A 16 6.49 -14.77 4.55
N ARG A 17 6.87 -15.60 3.58
CA ARG A 17 8.04 -15.37 2.72
C ARG A 17 7.88 -14.12 1.86
N ALA A 18 6.71 -13.87 1.31
CA ALA A 18 6.44 -12.66 0.54
C ALA A 18 6.47 -11.41 1.43
N SER A 19 5.96 -11.51 2.67
CA SER A 19 6.04 -10.45 3.67
C SER A 19 7.49 -10.08 4.02
N GLU A 20 8.35 -11.07 4.25
CA GLU A 20 9.79 -10.91 4.51
C GLU A 20 10.54 -10.29 3.31
N LEU A 21 10.19 -10.69 2.09
CA LEU A 21 10.76 -10.12 0.87
C LEU A 21 10.34 -8.65 0.69
N LEU A 22 9.07 -8.33 0.88
CA LEU A 22 8.58 -6.94 0.83
C LEU A 22 9.24 -6.07 1.90
N PHE A 23 9.40 -6.60 3.12
CA PHE A 23 10.14 -5.91 4.18
C PHE A 23 11.57 -5.60 3.76
N THR A 24 12.26 -6.56 3.15
CA THR A 24 13.64 -6.39 2.66
C THR A 24 13.71 -5.31 1.58
N VAL A 25 12.78 -5.32 0.62
CA VAL A 25 12.70 -4.31 -0.44
C VAL A 25 12.50 -2.90 0.15
N ILE A 26 11.50 -2.73 1.02
CA ILE A 26 11.19 -1.44 1.64
C ILE A 26 12.37 -0.97 2.51
N SER A 27 12.99 -1.87 3.27
CA SER A 27 14.17 -1.56 4.09
C SER A 27 15.38 -1.10 3.26
N ASN A 28 15.56 -1.65 2.06
CA ASN A 28 16.63 -1.23 1.16
C ASN A 28 16.37 0.15 0.53
N CYS A 29 15.10 0.51 0.34
CA CYS A 29 14.72 1.83 -0.17
C CYS A 29 14.75 2.91 0.92
N TYR A 30 14.56 2.56 2.19
CA TYR A 30 14.57 3.50 3.31
C TYR A 30 15.82 4.42 3.28
N GLU A 31 15.58 5.74 3.33
CA GLU A 31 16.60 6.80 3.24
C GLU A 31 17.49 6.79 1.98
N ARG A 32 17.17 5.97 0.97
CA ARG A 32 18.01 5.78 -0.24
C ARG A 32 17.25 5.98 -1.54
N GLN A 33 15.97 5.65 -1.57
CA GLN A 33 15.14 5.67 -2.77
C GLN A 33 13.70 6.05 -2.41
N SER A 34 13.07 6.88 -3.23
CA SER A 34 11.66 7.24 -3.06
C SER A 34 10.74 6.04 -3.29
N ILE A 35 9.69 5.93 -2.48
CA ILE A 35 8.65 4.92 -2.64
C ILE A 35 7.28 5.60 -2.69
N ILE A 36 6.43 5.17 -3.62
CA ILE A 36 4.99 5.43 -3.58
C ILE A 36 4.29 4.12 -3.25
N VAL A 37 3.43 4.15 -2.24
CA VAL A 37 2.59 3.00 -1.90
C VAL A 37 1.12 3.39 -2.03
N THR A 38 0.33 2.57 -2.71
CA THR A 38 -1.12 2.65 -2.68
C THR A 38 -1.68 1.49 -1.88
N SER A 39 -2.71 1.77 -1.07
CA SER A 39 -3.38 0.76 -0.27
C SER A 39 -4.84 1.15 -0.08
N ASN A 40 -5.70 0.15 -0.07
CA ASN A 40 -7.10 0.27 0.36
C ASN A 40 -7.27 0.00 1.86
N LEU A 41 -6.19 -0.37 2.56
CA LEU A 41 -6.17 -0.59 3.99
C LEU A 41 -5.55 0.62 4.71
N GLU A 42 -6.11 0.96 5.85
CA GLU A 42 -5.45 1.86 6.80
C GLU A 42 -4.15 1.22 7.30
N LEU A 43 -3.13 2.03 7.63
CA LEU A 43 -1.82 1.53 8.07
C LEU A 43 -1.93 0.55 9.25
N GLY A 44 -2.83 0.80 10.20
CA GLY A 44 -3.05 -0.09 11.35
C GLY A 44 -3.56 -1.49 10.97
N ARG A 45 -4.12 -1.67 9.76
CA ARG A 45 -4.62 -2.94 9.25
C ARG A 45 -3.60 -3.70 8.39
N TRP A 46 -2.41 -3.15 8.19
CA TRP A 46 -1.37 -3.83 7.40
C TRP A 46 -0.91 -5.14 8.03
N ASN A 47 -1.16 -5.36 9.32
CA ASN A 47 -0.89 -6.65 9.96
C ASN A 47 -1.71 -7.79 9.35
N GLU A 48 -2.90 -7.51 8.80
CA GLU A 48 -3.71 -8.49 8.06
C GLU A 48 -2.99 -9.00 6.79
N VAL A 49 -2.00 -8.24 6.33
CA VAL A 49 -1.24 -8.50 5.09
C VAL A 49 0.07 -9.21 5.39
N PHE A 50 0.82 -8.71 6.39
CA PHE A 50 2.16 -9.16 6.72
C PHE A 50 2.18 -10.27 7.80
N GLY A 51 1.12 -10.40 8.60
CA GLY A 51 0.89 -11.51 9.53
C GLY A 51 1.82 -11.56 10.76
N ASP A 52 2.74 -10.61 10.91
CA ASP A 52 3.64 -10.48 12.06
C ASP A 52 3.62 -9.03 12.56
N ASP A 53 3.16 -8.82 13.79
CA ASP A 53 3.00 -7.50 14.39
C ASP A 53 4.31 -6.70 14.42
N ARG A 54 5.43 -7.37 14.72
CA ARG A 54 6.73 -6.72 14.89
C ARG A 54 7.29 -6.30 13.55
N LEU A 55 7.23 -7.19 12.55
CA LEU A 55 7.65 -6.92 11.19
C LEU A 55 6.80 -5.81 10.57
N THR A 56 5.48 -5.86 10.77
CA THR A 56 4.54 -4.84 10.30
C THR A 56 4.84 -3.47 10.90
N ALA A 57 4.99 -3.39 12.23
CA ALA A 57 5.30 -2.13 12.89
C ALA A 57 6.63 -1.54 12.41
N ALA A 58 7.66 -2.37 12.29
CA ALA A 58 8.97 -1.96 11.78
C ALA A 58 8.94 -1.49 10.32
N LEU A 59 8.06 -2.08 9.51
CA LEU A 59 7.85 -1.68 8.12
C LEU A 59 7.11 -0.35 8.02
N ILE A 60 6.01 -0.20 8.76
CA ILE A 60 5.23 1.04 8.79
C ILE A 60 6.11 2.20 9.26
N ASP A 61 6.88 2.02 10.34
CA ASP A 61 7.78 3.03 10.88
C ASP A 61 8.73 3.60 9.82
N ARG A 62 9.38 2.72 9.03
CA ARG A 62 10.26 3.12 7.93
C ARG A 62 9.53 3.85 6.81
N VAL A 63 8.33 3.40 6.45
CA VAL A 63 7.55 4.01 5.38
C VAL A 63 7.10 5.41 5.79
N ILE A 64 6.62 5.60 7.02
CA ILE A 64 6.00 6.87 7.44
C ILE A 64 7.01 7.95 7.85
N HIS A 65 8.24 7.58 8.24
CA HIS A 65 9.23 8.53 8.79
C HIS A 65 9.50 9.73 7.86
N HIS A 66 9.51 9.50 6.54
CA HIS A 66 9.70 10.55 5.52
C HIS A 66 8.56 10.59 4.48
N ALA A 67 7.34 10.24 4.89
CA ALA A 67 6.19 10.16 3.97
C ALA A 67 5.29 11.40 3.98
N HIS A 68 4.65 11.62 2.84
CA HIS A 68 3.40 12.36 2.76
C HIS A 68 2.24 11.38 2.67
N ILE A 69 1.35 11.37 3.67
CA ILE A 69 0.19 10.48 3.71
C ILE A 69 -1.00 11.19 3.07
N LEU A 70 -1.48 10.65 1.94
CA LEU A 70 -2.65 11.15 1.22
C LEU A 70 -3.82 10.21 1.45
N VAL A 71 -4.85 10.68 2.16
CA VAL A 71 -6.07 9.92 2.41
C VAL A 71 -7.13 10.31 1.39
N PHE A 72 -7.49 9.35 0.53
CA PHE A 72 -8.52 9.53 -0.48
C PHE A 72 -9.89 9.08 0.05
N LYS A 73 -10.92 9.91 -0.16
CA LYS A 73 -12.31 9.60 0.17
C LYS A 73 -13.19 9.90 -1.03
N GLY A 74 -14.25 9.12 -1.20
CA GLY A 74 -15.25 9.35 -2.23
C GLY A 74 -15.67 8.07 -2.96
N GLU A 75 -16.65 8.23 -3.82
CA GLU A 75 -17.18 7.13 -4.63
C GLU A 75 -16.17 6.69 -5.70
N SER A 76 -16.19 5.40 -6.02
CA SER A 76 -15.39 4.83 -7.10
C SER A 76 -15.67 5.54 -8.43
N TYR A 77 -14.62 6.07 -9.05
CA TYR A 77 -14.69 6.61 -10.41
C TYR A 77 -15.15 5.55 -11.42
N ARG A 78 -14.72 4.29 -11.23
CA ARG A 78 -15.15 3.16 -12.06
C ARG A 78 -16.66 2.95 -11.98
N TYR A 79 -17.24 3.07 -10.78
CA TYR A 79 -18.67 2.95 -10.56
C TYR A 79 -19.46 4.08 -11.21
N LYS A 80 -19.03 5.34 -11.02
CA LYS A 80 -19.64 6.52 -11.68
C LYS A 80 -19.70 6.38 -13.20
N GLN A 81 -18.60 5.94 -13.81
CA GLN A 81 -18.55 5.72 -15.26
C GLN A 81 -19.47 4.58 -15.71
N ALA A 82 -19.57 3.50 -14.93
CA ALA A 82 -20.50 2.40 -15.23
C ALA A 82 -21.97 2.86 -15.19
N LEU A 83 -22.35 3.69 -14.21
CA LEU A 83 -23.69 4.27 -14.14
C LEU A 83 -23.99 5.18 -15.33
N LYS A 84 -23.05 6.04 -15.71
CA LYS A 84 -23.21 6.96 -16.86
C LYS A 84 -23.46 6.17 -18.15
N ARG A 85 -22.66 5.12 -18.40
CA ARG A 85 -22.85 4.23 -19.57
C ARG A 85 -24.22 3.54 -19.60
N LYS A 86 -24.81 3.23 -18.44
CA LYS A 86 -26.14 2.62 -18.36
C LYS A 86 -27.28 3.62 -18.65
N GLN A 87 -27.06 4.90 -18.42
CA GLN A 87 -28.05 5.97 -18.67
C GLN A 87 -28.04 6.47 -20.12
N GLU A 88 -26.94 6.27 -20.84
CA GLU A 88 -26.77 6.63 -22.26
C GLU A 88 -27.23 5.52 -23.24
N ASN A 89 -27.54 4.33 -22.71
CA ASN A 89 -28.11 3.18 -23.45
C ASN A 89 -29.58 3.01 -23.12
#